data_AF-A0AAP3E6F5-F1
#
_entry.id   AF-A0AAP3E6F5-F1
#
_cell.length_a   1.000
_cell.length_b   1.000
_cell.length_c   1.000
_cell.angle_alpha   90.00
_cell.angle_beta   90.00
_cell.angle_gamma   90.00
#
_symmetry.space_group_name_H-M   'P 1'
#
loop_
_entity.id
_entity.type
_entity.pdbx_description
1 polymer ?
#
loop_
_entity_poly.entity_id
_entity_poly.type
_entity_poly.pdbx_seq_one_letter_code
_entity_poly.pdbx_strand_id
1 'polypeptide(L)' 'MARRCRRNDTARADTDRPVVGVSGHGHEIEDESHNGVRVLNPGSATGVGPADGTATMMTAEVSDSRIDITVHESR' A
#
# COMPACT_ATOMS: atom_id res chain seq x y z
N MET A 1 11.06 9.34 20.64
CA MET A 1 10.03 9.90 19.75
C MET A 1 10.33 9.45 18.33
N ALA A 2 9.72 8.35 17.88
CA ALA A 2 9.85 7.92 16.49
C ALA A 2 9.08 8.92 15.62
N ARG A 3 9.78 9.64 14.74
CA ARG A 3 9.12 10.41 13.69
C ARG A 3 8.36 9.39 12.85
N ARG A 4 7.02 9.35 12.97
CA ARG A 4 6.15 8.55 12.10
C ARG A 4 6.48 9.00 10.67
N CYS A 5 7.13 8.14 9.87
CA CYS A 5 7.44 8.42 8.48
C CYS A 5 6.12 8.35 7.71
N ARG A 6 5.32 9.41 7.83
CA ARG A 6 3.94 9.52 7.35
C ARG A 6 3.94 10.09 5.93
N ARG A 7 4.70 9.48 5.02
CA ARG A 7 4.74 9.91 3.61
C ARG A 7 4.49 8.73 2.68
N ASN A 8 3.27 8.23 2.76
CA ASN A 8 2.62 7.41 1.75
C ASN A 8 1.67 8.29 0.90
N ASP A 9 2.07 9.53 0.60
CA ASP A 9 1.20 10.53 -0.01
C ASP A 9 1.70 11.03 -1.37
N THR A 10 2.83 10.50 -1.84
CA THR A 10 3.42 10.89 -3.12
C THR A 10 3.94 9.70 -3.90
N ALA A 11 3.66 9.68 -5.21
CA ALA A 11 4.39 8.90 -6.19
C ALA A 11 4.80 9.83 -7.34
N ARG A 12 5.91 9.52 -8.01
CA ARG A 12 6.36 10.25 -9.20
C ARG A 12 6.56 9.26 -10.33
N ALA A 13 5.98 9.57 -11.48
CA ALA A 13 6.21 8.87 -12.73
C ALA A 13 6.22 9.91 -13.85
N ASP A 14 7.08 9.70 -14.85
CA ASP A 14 7.14 10.54 -16.04
C ASP A 14 6.09 10.06 -17.06
N THR A 15 4.82 10.29 -16.74
CA THR A 15 3.69 9.81 -17.54
C THR A 15 2.42 10.58 -17.23
N ASP A 16 1.55 10.72 -18.23
CA ASP A 16 0.18 11.22 -18.07
C ASP A 16 -0.82 10.12 -17.70
N ARG A 17 -0.34 8.88 -17.48
CA ARG A 17 -1.18 7.73 -17.10
C ARG A 17 -1.40 7.66 -15.59
N PRO A 18 -2.48 7.00 -15.12
CA PRO A 18 -2.70 6.79 -13.69
C PRO A 18 -1.50 6.10 -13.02
N VAL A 19 -1.15 6.58 -11.83
CA VAL A 19 0.00 6.09 -11.05
C VAL A 19 -0.48 5.49 -9.74
N VAL A 20 0.10 4.34 -9.39
CA VAL A 20 -0.09 3.69 -8.08
C VAL A 20 1.25 3.69 -7.34
N GLY A 21 1.27 4.25 -6.14
CA GLY A 21 2.40 4.14 -5.22
C GLY A 21 2.28 2.91 -4.35
N VAL A 22 3.37 2.15 -4.16
CA VAL A 22 3.42 1.02 -3.21
C VAL A 22 4.45 1.35 -2.15
N SER A 23 4.04 1.22 -0.90
CA SER A 23 4.82 1.60 0.27
C SER A 23 4.75 0.55 1.36
N GLY A 24 5.65 0.64 2.35
CA GLY A 24 5.70 -0.25 3.50
C GLY A 24 5.95 0.55 4.77
N HIS A 25 6.83 0.04 5.65
CA HIS A 25 7.25 0.68 6.91
C HIS A 25 6.18 0.76 8.01
N GLY A 26 4.95 1.17 7.69
CA GLY A 26 3.86 1.29 8.67
C GLY A 26 3.35 -0.05 9.22
N HIS A 27 3.50 -1.12 8.44
CA HIS A 27 2.96 -2.46 8.76
C HIS A 27 1.43 -2.44 9.01
N GLU A 28 0.75 -1.43 8.46
CA GLU A 28 -0.69 -1.23 8.46
C GLU A 28 -1.16 -1.32 7.00
N ILE A 29 -2.34 -1.89 6.77
CA ILE A 29 -2.95 -1.90 5.44
C ILE A 29 -3.38 -0.48 5.08
N GLU A 30 -3.03 -0.02 3.87
CA GLU A 30 -3.47 1.26 3.32
C GLU A 30 -3.87 1.09 1.85
N ASP A 31 -5.00 1.66 1.46
CA ASP A 31 -5.45 1.76 0.07
C ASP A 31 -6.24 3.08 -0.06
N GLU A 32 -5.51 4.17 -0.28
CA GLU A 32 -6.06 5.52 -0.24
C GLU A 32 -5.60 6.33 -1.45
N SER A 33 -6.41 7.32 -1.86
CA SER A 33 -6.02 8.27 -2.90
C SER A 33 -5.48 9.56 -2.28
N HIS A 34 -4.21 9.85 -2.53
CA HIS A 34 -3.53 11.06 -2.09
C HIS A 34 -3.12 11.91 -3.30
N ASN A 35 -3.65 13.13 -3.41
CA ASN A 35 -3.30 14.08 -4.48
C ASN A 35 -3.37 13.49 -5.91
N GLY A 36 -4.35 12.62 -6.17
CA GLY A 36 -4.54 11.96 -7.48
C GLY A 36 -3.69 10.71 -7.70
N VAL A 37 -2.88 10.30 -6.72
CA VAL A 37 -2.13 9.04 -6.71
C VAL A 37 -2.83 8.07 -5.77
N ARG A 38 -3.13 6.85 -6.24
CA ARG A 38 -3.56 5.77 -5.35
C ARG A 38 -2.33 5.21 -4.64
N VAL A 39 -2.33 5.15 -3.32
CA VAL A 39 -1.21 4.64 -2.53
C VAL A 39 -1.65 3.39 -1.78
N LEU A 40 -0.83 2.36 -1.91
CA LEU A 40 -1.03 1.05 -1.30
C LEU A 40 0.05 0.78 -0.25
N ASN A 41 -0.36 0.21 0.88
CA ASN A 41 0.52 -0.40 1.86
C ASN A 41 0.02 -1.83 2.12
N PRO A 42 0.78 -2.88 1.73
CA PRO A 42 0.38 -4.26 1.95
C PRO A 42 0.34 -4.69 3.42
N GLY A 43 0.86 -3.87 4.34
CA GLY A 43 1.04 -4.24 5.74
C GLY A 43 2.31 -5.07 5.96
N SER A 44 2.18 -6.24 6.57
CA SER A 44 3.33 -7.07 6.98
C SER A 44 3.07 -8.54 6.73
N ALA A 45 3.77 -9.12 5.75
CA ALA A 45 3.61 -10.53 5.37
C ALA A 45 4.04 -11.52 6.47
N THR A 46 4.73 -11.06 7.51
CA THR A 46 5.16 -11.87 8.65
C THR A 46 4.41 -11.55 9.94
N GLY A 47 3.42 -10.66 9.88
CA GLY A 47 2.61 -10.27 11.03
C GLY A 47 3.31 -9.37 12.05
N VAL A 48 4.59 -9.03 11.84
CA VAL A 48 5.26 -8.03 12.67
C VAL A 48 4.57 -6.68 12.46
N GLY A 49 4.14 -5.99 13.52
CA GLY A 49 3.57 -4.65 13.39
C GLY A 49 2.37 -4.38 14.31
N PRO A 50 1.68 -3.26 14.11
CA PRO A 50 0.52 -2.85 14.91
C PRO A 50 -0.75 -3.66 14.61
N ALA A 51 -0.77 -4.50 13.55
CA ALA A 51 -1.90 -5.35 13.19
C ALA A 51 -2.03 -6.63 14.05
N ASP A 52 -1.74 -6.54 15.35
CA ASP A 52 -1.91 -7.61 16.34
C ASP A 52 -1.30 -8.99 15.96
N GLY A 53 -0.19 -9.00 15.23
CA GLY A 53 0.44 -10.25 14.78
C GLY A 53 -0.14 -10.84 13.48
N THR A 54 -1.17 -10.22 12.90
CA THR A 54 -1.82 -10.68 11.67
C THR A 54 -0.92 -10.44 10.46
N ALA A 55 -0.58 -11.52 9.75
CA ALA A 55 0.20 -11.42 8.53
C ALA A 55 -0.71 -11.00 7.37
N THR A 56 -0.32 -9.96 6.67
CA THR A 56 -1.08 -9.33 5.58
C THR A 56 -0.23 -9.16 4.34
N MET A 57 -0.85 -9.30 3.17
CA MET A 57 -0.21 -9.13 1.87
C MET A 57 -1.24 -8.64 0.85
N MET A 58 -0.81 -7.95 -0.21
CA MET A 58 -1.68 -7.51 -1.30
C MET A 58 -1.18 -8.03 -2.63
N THR A 59 -2.08 -8.58 -3.45
CA THR A 59 -1.82 -8.84 -4.86
C THR A 59 -2.58 -7.84 -5.71
N ALA A 60 -1.91 -7.32 -6.74
CA ALA A 60 -2.48 -6.40 -7.71
C ALA A 60 -2.53 -7.03 -9.09
N GLU A 61 -3.72 -7.02 -9.71
CA GLU A 61 -3.93 -7.44 -11.09
C GLU A 61 -4.19 -6.19 -11.94
N VAL A 62 -3.35 -5.96 -12.94
CA VAL A 62 -3.42 -4.78 -13.82
C VAL A 62 -3.85 -5.20 -15.21
N SER A 63 -4.99 -4.70 -15.68
CA SER A 63 -5.53 -4.96 -17.02
C SER A 63 -6.29 -3.74 -17.53
N ASP A 64 -6.18 -3.42 -18.83
CA ASP A 64 -6.94 -2.34 -19.49
C ASP A 64 -7.04 -1.02 -18.70
N SER A 65 -5.92 -0.54 -18.16
CA SER A 65 -5.84 0.68 -17.32
C SER A 65 -6.67 0.62 -16.02
N ARG A 66 -7.06 -0.58 -15.59
CA ARG A 66 -7.65 -0.88 -14.29
C ARG A 66 -6.67 -1.67 -13.44
N ILE A 67 -6.89 -1.59 -12.13
CA ILE A 67 -6.12 -2.33 -11.14
C ILE A 67 -7.08 -2.88 -10.08
N ASP A 68 -7.09 -4.20 -9.96
CA ASP A 68 -7.85 -4.93 -8.96
C ASP A 68 -6.89 -5.38 -7.86
N ILE A 69 -7.24 -5.08 -6.60
CA ILE A 69 -6.42 -5.36 -5.43
C ILE A 69 -7.11 -6.42 -4.59
N THR A 70 -6.38 -7.48 -4.25
CA THR A 70 -6.82 -8.51 -3.32
C THR A 70 -5.93 -8.47 -2.09
N VAL A 71 -6.54 -8.36 -0.91
CA VAL A 71 -5.85 -8.45 0.38
C VAL A 71 -5.88 -9.90 0.85
N HIS A 72 -4.71 -10.44 1.20
CA HIS A 72 -4.54 -11.74 1.81
C HIS A 72 -4.21 -11.54 3.28
N GLU A 73 -4.91 -12.26 4.14
CA GLU A 73 -4.70 -12.23 5.59
C GLU A 73 -4.52 -13.66 6.10
N SER A 74 -3.54 -13.87 6.98
CA SER A 74 -3.35 -15.13 7.69
C SER A 74 -3.11 -14.87 9.17
N ARG A 75 -3.74 -15.69 10.00
CA ARG A 75 -3.74 -15.57 11.46
C ARG A 75 -3.14 -16.82 12.10
#